data_AF-A0A2J8M7P8-F1
#
_entry.id   AF-A0A2J8M7P8-F1
#
_cell.length_a   1.000
_cell.length_b   1.000
_cell.length_c   1.000
_cell.angle_alpha   90.00
_cell.angle_beta   90.00
_cell.angle_gamma   90.00
#
_symmetry.space_group_name_H-M   'P 1'
#
loop_
_entity.id
_entity.type
_entity.pdbx_description
1 polymer ?
#
loop_
_entity_poly.entity_id
_entity_poly.type
_entity_poly.pdbx_seq_one_letter_code
_entity_poly.pdbx_strand_id
1 'polypeptide(L)'
;MLITLCYLYLWARWGRRPAELVRATVRRLRASRCSFTFCGAAAQPPGARVCLSRGGRVFCVSDSQSIEDLNKWALFLVSPFILEAEHIAFVTESIWVQSENLQRSSSSETIVKWSDCCLPLACRPGDPYRLIAEASVDNFSKLGVAFMEDRLHMDNGLVPQKIVSVHLQDSTLKEVKDQVSNKQAQILEPKPEPSLEIKPEQDGMEHVGRDDPKALGEEPTQRRGSASGSEPAG
;
A
#
# COMPACT_ATOMS: atom_id res chain seq x y z
N MET A 1 -54.75 -1.11 4.04
CA MET A 1 -53.69 -0.78 5.04
C MET A 1 -52.62 -1.87 5.22
N LEU A 2 -52.65 -2.98 4.46
CA LEU A 2 -51.60 -4.02 4.54
C LEU A 2 -50.27 -3.57 3.89
N ILE A 3 -50.33 -2.80 2.81
CA ILE A 3 -49.13 -2.32 2.08
C ILE A 3 -48.28 -1.40 2.97
N THR A 4 -48.91 -0.48 3.70
CA THR A 4 -48.21 0.44 4.63
C THR A 4 -47.60 -0.30 5.82
N LEU A 5 -48.26 -1.34 6.34
CA LEU A 5 -47.70 -2.22 7.38
C LEU A 5 -46.57 -3.09 6.85
N CYS A 6 -46.64 -3.53 5.58
CA CYS A 6 -45.57 -4.27 4.92
C CYS A 6 -44.34 -3.37 4.71
N TYR A 7 -44.53 -2.12 4.28
CA TYR A 7 -43.44 -1.14 4.19
C TYR A 7 -42.85 -0.80 5.56
N LEU A 8 -43.67 -0.62 6.60
CA LEU A 8 -43.18 -0.39 7.97
C LEU A 8 -42.48 -1.61 8.55
N TYR A 9 -42.92 -2.83 8.25
CA TYR A 9 -42.29 -4.08 8.70
C TYR A 9 -40.96 -4.33 7.97
N LEU A 10 -40.92 -4.12 6.65
CA LEU A 10 -39.69 -4.18 5.87
C LEU A 10 -38.73 -3.06 6.30
N TRP A 11 -39.21 -1.85 6.56
CA TRP A 11 -38.41 -0.74 7.08
C TRP A 11 -37.93 -0.99 8.52
N ALA A 12 -38.72 -1.61 9.39
CA ALA A 12 -38.30 -1.96 10.75
C ALA A 12 -37.31 -3.13 10.78
N ARG A 13 -37.43 -4.08 9.84
CA ARG A 13 -36.51 -5.21 9.66
C ARG A 13 -35.19 -4.78 8.98
N TRP A 14 -35.24 -3.86 8.03
CA TRP A 14 -34.05 -3.34 7.33
C TRP A 14 -33.39 -2.13 8.00
N GLY A 15 -34.16 -1.35 8.76
CA GLY A 15 -33.74 -0.06 9.31
C GLY A 15 -32.80 -0.13 10.51
N ARG A 16 -32.54 -1.33 11.06
CA ARG A 16 -31.67 -1.45 12.24
C ARG A 16 -30.33 -2.14 12.05
N ARG A 17 -30.12 -3.03 11.07
CA ARG A 17 -28.82 -3.75 11.00
C ARG A 17 -28.31 -4.12 9.59
N PRO A 18 -28.17 -3.18 8.64
CA PRO A 18 -27.46 -3.43 7.38
C PRO A 18 -26.07 -4.05 7.63
N ALA A 19 -25.39 -3.62 8.69
CA ALA A 19 -24.08 -4.12 9.07
C ALA A 19 -24.05 -5.59 9.47
N GLU A 20 -25.04 -6.08 10.25
CA GLU A 20 -25.09 -7.50 10.60
C GLU A 20 -25.42 -8.37 9.38
N LEU A 21 -26.27 -7.88 8.49
CA LEU A 21 -26.63 -8.60 7.27
C LEU A 21 -25.45 -8.69 6.30
N VAL A 22 -24.71 -7.60 6.10
CA VAL A 22 -23.47 -7.58 5.32
C VAL A 22 -22.48 -8.56 5.95
N ARG A 23 -22.25 -8.48 7.27
CA ARG A 23 -21.32 -9.37 7.99
C ARG A 23 -21.68 -10.85 7.87
N ALA A 24 -22.94 -11.20 8.08
CA ALA A 24 -23.42 -12.58 7.94
C ALA A 24 -23.27 -13.09 6.51
N THR A 25 -23.53 -12.23 5.53
CA THR A 25 -23.41 -12.57 4.11
C THR A 25 -21.94 -12.75 3.71
N VAL A 26 -21.04 -11.84 4.09
CA VAL A 26 -19.59 -11.94 3.84
C VAL A 26 -19.03 -13.23 4.44
N ARG A 27 -19.40 -13.57 5.69
CA ARG A 27 -18.98 -14.83 6.34
C ARG A 27 -19.39 -16.06 5.53
N ARG A 28 -20.65 -16.11 5.09
CA ARG A 28 -21.17 -17.22 4.29
C ARG A 28 -20.44 -17.34 2.96
N LEU A 29 -20.23 -16.21 2.27
CA LEU A 29 -19.62 -16.20 0.94
C LEU A 29 -18.13 -16.54 0.97
N ARG A 30 -17.43 -16.11 2.03
CA ARG A 30 -16.05 -16.52 2.28
C ARG A 30 -15.93 -18.03 2.44
N ALA A 31 -16.84 -18.65 3.21
CA ALA A 31 -16.88 -20.10 3.38
C ALA A 31 -17.16 -20.84 2.06
N SER A 32 -17.95 -20.24 1.16
CA SER A 32 -18.27 -20.82 -0.16
C SER A 32 -17.28 -20.46 -1.27
N ARG A 33 -16.17 -19.77 -0.96
CA ARG A 33 -15.15 -19.28 -1.92
C ARG A 33 -15.70 -18.50 -3.12
N CYS A 34 -16.86 -17.87 -2.97
CA CYS A 34 -17.41 -16.99 -4.00
C CYS A 34 -16.70 -15.63 -3.94
N SER A 35 -16.55 -14.96 -5.09
CA SER A 35 -16.18 -13.55 -5.08
C SER A 35 -17.43 -12.71 -4.85
N PHE A 36 -17.25 -11.61 -4.13
CA PHE A 36 -18.30 -10.65 -3.85
C PHE A 36 -17.77 -9.24 -3.95
N THR A 37 -18.65 -8.34 -4.36
CA THR A 37 -18.30 -7.00 -4.81
C THR A 37 -19.27 -5.99 -4.24
N PHE A 38 -18.73 -4.90 -3.69
CA PHE A 38 -19.47 -3.66 -3.48
C PHE A 38 -19.14 -2.71 -4.63
N CYS A 39 -20.15 -2.16 -5.29
CA CYS A 39 -19.98 -1.23 -6.41
C CYS A 39 -21.15 -0.26 -6.53
N GLY A 40 -21.00 0.79 -7.33
CA GLY A 40 -22.15 1.55 -7.82
C GLY A 40 -23.05 0.65 -8.69
N ALA A 41 -24.36 0.88 -8.68
CA ALA A 41 -25.33 0.09 -9.44
C ALA A 41 -25.02 0.07 -10.95
N ALA A 42 -24.48 1.17 -11.49
CA ALA A 42 -24.05 1.26 -12.88
C ALA A 42 -22.77 0.45 -13.20
N ALA A 43 -21.99 0.09 -12.17
CA ALA A 43 -20.72 -0.64 -12.29
C ALA A 43 -20.85 -2.12 -11.90
N GLN A 44 -22.08 -2.64 -11.85
CA GLN A 44 -22.36 -4.03 -11.51
C GLN A 44 -21.66 -4.98 -12.51
N PRO A 45 -20.94 -6.02 -12.04
CA PRO A 45 -20.37 -7.02 -12.92
C PRO A 45 -21.47 -7.79 -13.69
N PRO A 46 -21.28 -8.09 -14.98
CA PRO A 46 -22.21 -8.91 -15.75
C PRO A 46 -22.43 -10.28 -15.09
N GLY A 47 -23.68 -10.75 -15.05
CA GLY A 47 -24.02 -12.04 -14.43
C GLY A 47 -23.96 -12.07 -12.90
N ALA A 48 -23.60 -10.96 -12.23
CA ALA A 48 -23.57 -10.90 -10.77
C ALA A 48 -24.98 -10.94 -10.18
N ARG A 49 -25.17 -11.72 -9.11
CA ARG A 49 -26.41 -11.74 -8.33
C ARG A 49 -26.37 -10.65 -7.27
N VAL A 50 -27.30 -9.70 -7.32
CA VAL A 50 -27.42 -8.64 -6.31
C VAL A 50 -27.95 -9.23 -5.00
N CYS A 51 -27.20 -9.05 -3.91
CA CYS A 51 -27.61 -9.42 -2.57
C CYS A 51 -28.30 -8.26 -1.84
N LEU A 52 -27.76 -7.04 -1.98
CA LEU A 52 -28.27 -5.83 -1.33
C LEU A 52 -28.11 -4.61 -2.24
N SER A 53 -29.03 -3.67 -2.14
CA SER A 53 -28.95 -2.36 -2.79
C SER A 53 -29.32 -1.24 -1.81
N ARG A 54 -28.57 -0.14 -1.87
CA ARG A 54 -28.81 1.07 -1.05
C ARG A 54 -28.15 2.27 -1.73
N GLY A 55 -28.88 3.38 -1.85
CA GLY A 55 -28.29 4.66 -2.28
C GLY A 55 -27.55 4.63 -3.62
N GLY A 56 -28.01 3.85 -4.59
CA GLY A 56 -27.31 3.69 -5.88
C GLY A 56 -26.05 2.81 -5.80
N ARG A 57 -25.79 2.17 -4.66
CA ARG A 57 -24.74 1.16 -4.48
C ARG A 57 -25.35 -0.23 -4.31
N VAL A 58 -24.60 -1.24 -4.71
CA VAL A 58 -25.00 -2.65 -4.68
C VAL A 58 -23.90 -3.51 -4.09
N PHE A 59 -24.31 -4.51 -3.33
CA PHE A 59 -23.49 -5.64 -2.91
C PHE A 59 -23.93 -6.86 -3.71
N CYS A 60 -23.03 -7.42 -4.52
CA CYS A 60 -23.33 -8.52 -5.40
C CYS A 60 -22.31 -9.66 -5.28
N VAL A 61 -22.72 -10.85 -5.69
CA VAL A 61 -21.91 -12.07 -5.71
C VAL A 61 -21.69 -12.46 -7.16
N SER A 62 -20.44 -12.82 -7.48
CA SER A 62 -19.98 -13.17 -8.80
C SER A 62 -19.10 -14.42 -8.74
N ASP A 63 -18.71 -14.90 -9.92
CA ASP A 63 -17.74 -15.99 -10.03
C ASP A 63 -16.40 -15.59 -9.39
N SER A 64 -15.68 -16.58 -8.90
CA SER A 64 -14.44 -16.39 -8.13
C SER A 64 -13.41 -15.60 -8.94
N GLN A 65 -12.91 -14.51 -8.36
CA GLN A 65 -11.81 -13.72 -8.91
C GLN A 65 -10.53 -14.06 -8.18
N SER A 66 -9.51 -14.50 -8.90
CA SER A 66 -8.15 -14.72 -8.40
C SER A 66 -7.20 -13.65 -8.91
N ILE A 67 -6.19 -13.32 -8.10
CA ILE A 67 -5.01 -12.60 -8.56
C ILE A 67 -3.86 -13.59 -8.52
N GLU A 68 -3.37 -13.94 -9.71
CA GLU A 68 -2.31 -14.94 -9.88
C GLU A 68 -0.94 -14.29 -10.08
N ASP A 69 -0.90 -13.08 -10.65
CA ASP A 69 0.32 -12.36 -10.98
C ASP A 69 0.35 -10.96 -10.34
N LEU A 70 1.34 -10.73 -9.48
CA LEU A 70 1.61 -9.45 -8.84
C LEU A 70 2.65 -8.59 -9.57
N ASN A 71 3.23 -9.05 -10.69
CA ASN A 71 4.29 -8.33 -11.42
C ASN A 71 3.88 -6.95 -11.92
N LYS A 72 2.58 -6.72 -12.10
CA LYS A 72 2.00 -5.42 -12.52
C LYS A 72 1.69 -4.49 -11.35
N TRP A 73 2.02 -4.88 -10.13
CA TRP A 73 1.69 -4.16 -8.91
C TRP A 73 2.96 -3.68 -8.20
N ALA A 74 2.91 -2.45 -7.69
CA ALA A 74 3.92 -1.92 -6.79
C ALA A 74 3.57 -2.35 -5.36
N LEU A 75 4.41 -3.20 -4.78
CA LEU A 75 4.21 -3.79 -3.46
C LEU A 75 4.62 -2.82 -2.35
N PHE A 76 3.89 -2.81 -1.26
CA PHE A 76 4.29 -2.06 -0.07
C PHE A 76 5.29 -2.90 0.73
N LEU A 77 6.55 -2.43 0.79
CA LEU A 77 7.71 -3.14 1.36
C LEU A 77 7.65 -3.44 2.87
N VAL A 78 6.56 -3.09 3.55
CA VAL A 78 6.52 -3.02 5.02
C VAL A 78 5.55 -4.04 5.64
N SER A 79 4.69 -4.69 4.86
CA SER A 79 3.70 -5.62 5.42
C SER A 79 4.14 -7.07 5.18
N PRO A 80 4.49 -7.85 6.22
CA PRO A 80 4.51 -9.29 6.07
C PRO A 80 3.09 -9.72 5.74
N PHE A 81 2.93 -10.35 4.58
CA PHE A 81 1.67 -10.95 4.18
C PHE A 81 1.37 -12.10 5.16
N ILE A 82 0.50 -11.86 6.13
CA ILE A 82 -0.01 -12.90 7.01
C ILE A 82 -1.43 -13.14 6.57
N LEU A 83 -1.59 -13.94 5.49
CA LEU A 83 -2.89 -14.43 5.04
C LEU A 83 -3.42 -15.43 6.07
N GLU A 84 -3.86 -14.93 7.21
CA GLU A 84 -4.51 -15.73 8.22
C GLU A 84 -5.82 -16.29 7.63
N ALA A 85 -6.16 -17.52 8.04
CA ALA A 85 -7.35 -18.22 7.57
C ALA A 85 -8.68 -17.53 7.93
N GLU A 86 -8.65 -16.32 8.49
CA GLU A 86 -9.80 -15.46 8.81
C GLU A 86 -9.85 -14.14 8.03
N HIS A 87 -8.84 -13.87 7.22
CA HIS A 87 -8.76 -12.63 6.46
C HIS A 87 -9.37 -12.76 5.05
N ILE A 88 -9.64 -11.60 4.47
CA ILE A 88 -10.16 -11.42 3.11
C ILE A 88 -9.16 -10.51 2.39
N ALA A 89 -8.59 -11.00 1.31
CA ALA A 89 -7.89 -10.17 0.34
C ALA A 89 -8.92 -9.52 -0.60
N PHE A 90 -8.70 -8.26 -0.95
CA PHE A 90 -9.61 -7.52 -1.81
C PHE A 90 -8.91 -6.44 -2.62
N VAL A 91 -9.54 -6.08 -3.75
CA VAL A 91 -9.13 -4.95 -4.59
C VAL A 91 -10.11 -3.81 -4.38
N THR A 92 -9.58 -2.63 -4.09
CA THR A 92 -10.33 -1.37 -4.13
C THR A 92 -9.98 -0.62 -5.41
N GLU A 93 -10.98 -0.29 -6.22
CA GLU A 93 -10.84 0.61 -7.36
C GLU A 93 -11.36 2.00 -6.97
N SER A 94 -10.59 3.02 -7.29
CA SER A 94 -10.88 4.40 -6.91
C SER A 94 -10.49 5.36 -8.03
N ILE A 95 -11.22 6.46 -8.12
CA ILE A 95 -11.01 7.49 -9.16
C ILE A 95 -10.86 8.85 -8.51
N TRP A 96 -10.23 9.77 -9.24
CA TRP A 96 -10.26 11.18 -8.90
C TRP A 96 -11.60 11.76 -9.34
N VAL A 97 -12.33 12.41 -8.43
CA VAL A 97 -13.55 13.14 -8.78
C VAL A 97 -13.28 14.62 -8.59
N GLN A 98 -13.38 15.39 -9.68
CA GLN A 98 -13.34 16.85 -9.61
C GLN A 98 -14.61 17.32 -8.86
N SER A 99 -14.44 18.18 -7.85
CA SER A 99 -15.37 18.43 -6.73
C SER A 99 -16.79 18.92 -7.03
N GLU A 100 -17.31 18.83 -8.26
CA GLU A 100 -18.60 19.43 -8.63
C GLU A 100 -19.83 18.61 -8.21
N ASN A 101 -19.68 17.40 -7.65
CA ASN A 101 -20.82 16.58 -7.21
C ASN A 101 -20.70 16.00 -5.78
N LEU A 102 -19.67 16.36 -5.02
CA LEU A 102 -19.47 15.88 -3.65
C LEU A 102 -20.26 16.72 -2.63
N GLN A 103 -21.56 16.90 -2.82
CA GLN A 103 -22.44 17.38 -1.77
C GLN A 103 -23.78 16.66 -1.81
N ARG A 104 -23.83 15.50 -1.12
CA ARG A 104 -24.87 15.25 -0.10
C ARG A 104 -24.52 14.07 0.80
N SER A 105 -23.39 14.11 1.51
CA SER A 105 -23.22 13.26 2.70
C SER A 105 -24.01 13.88 3.86
N SER A 106 -25.34 13.90 3.73
CA SER A 106 -26.27 14.33 4.78
C SER A 106 -26.48 13.19 5.78
N SER A 107 -25.40 12.60 6.27
CA SER A 107 -25.42 11.59 7.32
C SER A 107 -24.62 12.12 8.49
N SER A 108 -25.22 12.14 9.69
CA SER A 108 -24.53 12.47 10.95
C SER A 108 -23.62 11.34 11.44
N GLU A 109 -23.43 10.28 10.64
CA GLU A 109 -22.63 9.11 11.02
C GLU A 109 -21.15 9.28 10.71
N THR A 110 -20.31 8.61 11.52
CA THR A 110 -18.85 8.72 11.48
C THR A 110 -18.27 8.27 10.14
N ILE A 111 -17.38 9.07 9.57
CA ILE A 111 -16.56 8.68 8.41
C ILE A 111 -15.71 7.45 8.77
N VAL A 112 -15.53 6.52 7.83
CA VAL A 112 -14.63 5.37 7.98
C VAL A 112 -13.47 5.54 7.02
N LYS A 113 -12.25 5.62 7.54
CA LYS A 113 -11.05 5.61 6.71
C LYS A 113 -10.70 4.19 6.29
N TRP A 114 -10.20 4.08 5.07
CA TRP A 114 -9.81 2.81 4.48
C TRP A 114 -8.65 2.16 5.25
N SER A 115 -7.58 2.91 5.55
CA SER A 115 -6.42 2.41 6.32
C SER A 115 -6.76 1.92 7.73
N ASP A 116 -7.82 2.43 8.35
CA ASP A 116 -8.21 2.03 9.71
C ASP A 116 -8.79 0.61 9.77
N CYS A 117 -9.19 0.06 8.62
CA CYS A 117 -9.85 -1.24 8.54
C CYS A 117 -9.01 -2.30 7.83
N CYS A 118 -7.96 -1.92 7.11
CA CYS A 118 -7.23 -2.87 6.28
C CYS A 118 -5.75 -2.52 6.12
N LEU A 119 -4.97 -3.56 5.81
CA LEU A 119 -3.54 -3.48 5.55
C LEU A 119 -3.32 -3.40 4.03
N PRO A 120 -2.76 -2.30 3.50
CA PRO A 120 -2.42 -2.21 2.09
C PRO A 120 -1.27 -3.16 1.75
N LEU A 121 -1.45 -3.94 0.68
CA LEU A 121 -0.46 -4.93 0.21
C LEU A 121 0.25 -4.46 -1.05
N ALA A 122 -0.50 -3.91 -2.01
CA ALA A 122 0.06 -3.42 -3.26
C ALA A 122 -0.83 -2.36 -3.88
N CYS A 123 -0.25 -1.55 -4.76
CA CYS A 123 -0.99 -0.60 -5.57
C CYS A 123 -0.65 -0.76 -7.05
N ARG A 124 -1.59 -0.37 -7.90
CA ARG A 124 -1.36 -0.21 -9.33
C ARG A 124 -1.90 1.16 -9.73
N PRO A 125 -1.02 2.11 -10.05
CA PRO A 125 -1.45 3.42 -10.53
C PRO A 125 -2.18 3.28 -11.87
N GLY A 126 -3.09 4.22 -12.14
CA GLY A 126 -3.92 4.25 -13.33
C GLY A 126 -5.27 4.91 -13.06
N ASP A 127 -6.14 4.90 -14.07
CA ASP A 127 -7.54 5.29 -13.94
C ASP A 127 -8.41 4.08 -14.36
N PRO A 128 -9.00 3.33 -13.41
CA PRO A 128 -9.01 3.60 -11.97
C PRO A 128 -7.70 3.22 -11.26
N TYR A 129 -7.40 3.92 -10.17
CA TYR A 129 -6.35 3.58 -9.22
C TYR A 129 -6.77 2.34 -8.43
N ARG A 130 -5.89 1.33 -8.35
CA ARG A 130 -6.19 0.05 -7.69
C ARG A 130 -5.30 -0.20 -6.50
N LEU A 131 -5.90 -0.67 -5.40
CA LEU A 131 -5.21 -1.12 -4.20
C LEU A 131 -5.59 -2.56 -3.89
N ILE A 132 -4.61 -3.42 -3.66
CA ILE A 132 -4.79 -4.71 -3.00
C ILE A 132 -4.61 -4.47 -1.51
N ALA A 133 -5.52 -5.01 -0.72
CA ALA A 133 -5.43 -4.97 0.72
C ALA A 133 -5.99 -6.24 1.35
N GLU A 134 -5.71 -6.35 2.63
CA GLU A 134 -6.17 -7.43 3.48
C GLU A 134 -6.90 -6.88 4.70
N ALA A 135 -8.01 -7.53 5.07
CA ALA A 135 -8.75 -7.20 6.28
C ALA A 135 -9.37 -8.45 6.88
N SER A 136 -9.59 -8.44 8.19
CA SER A 136 -10.45 -9.42 8.84
C SER A 136 -11.85 -9.37 8.24
N VAL A 137 -12.62 -10.46 8.36
CA VAL A 137 -14.02 -10.50 7.92
C VAL A 137 -14.84 -9.34 8.49
N ASP A 138 -14.59 -8.97 9.74
CA ASP A 138 -15.34 -7.94 10.44
C ASP A 138 -15.00 -6.54 9.91
N ASN A 139 -13.70 -6.26 9.71
CA ASN A 139 -13.27 -5.00 9.14
C ASN A 139 -13.65 -4.87 7.67
N PHE A 140 -13.56 -5.93 6.88
CA PHE A 140 -14.04 -5.95 5.51
C PHE A 140 -15.56 -5.67 5.45
N SER A 141 -16.33 -6.25 6.37
CA SER A 141 -17.77 -5.97 6.47
C SER A 141 -18.04 -4.50 6.82
N LYS A 142 -17.25 -3.92 7.75
CA LYS A 142 -17.31 -2.50 8.11
C LYS A 142 -17.01 -1.60 6.91
N LEU A 143 -15.99 -1.93 6.12
CA LEU A 143 -15.67 -1.24 4.85
C LEU A 143 -16.82 -1.30 3.86
N GLY A 144 -17.41 -2.49 3.67
CA GLY A 144 -18.55 -2.68 2.77
C GLY A 144 -19.78 -1.86 3.18
N VAL A 145 -20.08 -1.79 4.47
CA VAL A 145 -21.18 -0.94 4.99
C VAL A 145 -20.89 0.54 4.75
N ALA A 146 -19.69 1.00 5.12
CA ALA A 146 -19.28 2.39 4.91
C ALA A 146 -19.31 2.77 3.42
N PHE A 147 -18.89 1.85 2.54
CA PHE A 147 -19.01 2.02 1.10
C PHE A 147 -20.47 2.20 0.69
N MET A 148 -21.36 1.27 1.09
CA MET A 148 -22.79 1.28 0.74
C MET A 148 -23.56 2.50 1.29
N GLU A 149 -22.97 3.24 2.22
CA GLU A 149 -23.53 4.42 2.87
C GLU A 149 -22.84 5.72 2.48
N ASP A 150 -21.92 5.69 1.50
CA ASP A 150 -21.15 6.87 1.05
C ASP A 150 -20.30 7.50 2.17
N ARG A 151 -19.83 6.70 3.13
CA ARG A 151 -19.00 7.11 4.29
C ARG A 151 -17.57 6.62 4.25
N LEU A 152 -17.20 5.81 3.25
CA LEU A 152 -15.85 5.27 3.10
C LEU A 152 -14.93 6.30 2.40
N HIS A 153 -13.82 6.65 3.05
CA HIS A 153 -12.82 7.57 2.52
C HIS A 153 -11.48 6.86 2.29
N MET A 154 -10.87 7.10 1.14
CA MET A 154 -9.49 6.70 0.87
C MET A 154 -8.52 7.73 1.47
N ASP A 155 -7.36 7.28 1.94
CA ASP A 155 -6.36 8.14 2.58
C ASP A 155 -5.71 9.15 1.63
N ASN A 156 -5.68 8.82 0.33
CA ASN A 156 -5.17 9.68 -0.73
C ASN A 156 -6.23 10.63 -1.32
N GLY A 157 -7.42 10.72 -0.71
CA GLY A 157 -8.51 11.58 -1.17
C GLY A 157 -9.27 11.05 -2.40
N LEU A 158 -8.89 9.90 -2.96
CA LEU A 158 -9.64 9.27 -4.05
C LEU A 158 -11.00 8.76 -3.58
N VAL A 159 -11.95 8.70 -4.50
CA VAL A 159 -13.30 8.21 -4.21
C VAL A 159 -13.38 6.72 -4.57
N PRO A 160 -13.75 5.83 -3.62
CA PRO A 160 -13.87 4.41 -3.90
C PRO A 160 -15.11 4.14 -4.77
N GLN A 161 -14.90 3.47 -5.90
CA GLN A 161 -15.94 3.08 -6.85
C GLN A 161 -16.32 1.60 -6.75
N LYS A 162 -15.37 0.77 -6.33
CA LYS A 162 -15.54 -0.68 -6.28
C LYS A 162 -14.66 -1.31 -5.21
N ILE A 163 -15.19 -2.29 -4.49
CA ILE A 163 -14.44 -3.16 -3.56
C ILE A 163 -14.77 -4.60 -3.93
N VAL A 164 -13.77 -5.38 -4.32
CA VAL A 164 -13.95 -6.75 -4.81
C VAL A 164 -13.13 -7.71 -3.96
N SER A 165 -13.75 -8.71 -3.35
CA SER A 165 -13.02 -9.79 -2.71
C SER A 165 -12.31 -10.64 -3.76
N VAL A 166 -11.03 -10.92 -3.55
CA VAL A 166 -10.21 -11.74 -4.44
C VAL A 166 -9.54 -12.86 -3.67
N HIS A 167 -9.24 -13.94 -4.37
CA HIS A 167 -8.35 -14.98 -3.85
C HIS A 167 -6.92 -14.64 -4.26
N LEU A 168 -6.06 -14.41 -3.27
CA LEU A 168 -4.62 -14.24 -3.49
C LEU A 168 -3.96 -15.60 -3.23
N GLN A 169 -3.24 -16.15 -4.21
CA GLN A 169 -2.57 -17.44 -4.03
C GLN A 169 -1.33 -17.29 -3.15
N ASP A 170 -1.12 -18.23 -2.23
CA ASP A 170 0.04 -18.25 -1.34
C ASP A 170 1.38 -18.35 -2.10
N SER A 171 1.38 -18.98 -3.28
CA SER A 171 2.56 -19.09 -4.16
C SER A 171 3.03 -17.74 -4.68
N THR A 172 2.13 -16.94 -5.26
CA THR A 172 2.41 -15.58 -5.75
C THR A 172 3.00 -14.69 -4.66
N LEU A 173 2.60 -14.95 -3.43
CA LEU A 173 2.90 -14.15 -2.27
C LEU A 173 4.24 -14.59 -1.62
N LYS A 174 4.54 -15.89 -1.65
CA LYS A 174 5.87 -16.44 -1.29
C LYS A 174 6.96 -15.98 -2.26
N GLU A 175 6.72 -16.08 -3.57
CA GLU A 175 7.67 -15.63 -4.59
C GLU A 175 8.01 -14.14 -4.43
N VAL A 176 7.00 -13.33 -4.12
CA VAL A 176 7.17 -11.92 -3.83
C VAL A 176 7.95 -11.68 -2.53
N LYS A 177 7.66 -12.42 -1.46
CA LYS A 177 8.40 -12.30 -0.19
C LYS A 177 9.88 -12.62 -0.39
N ASP A 178 10.20 -13.65 -1.16
CA ASP A 178 11.58 -14.04 -1.47
C ASP A 178 12.29 -12.99 -2.32
N GLN A 179 11.61 -12.38 -3.30
CA GLN A 179 12.16 -11.27 -4.08
C GLN A 179 12.42 -10.01 -3.24
N VAL A 180 11.50 -9.67 -2.32
CA VAL A 180 11.66 -8.51 -1.43
C VAL A 180 12.79 -8.75 -0.43
N SER A 181 12.84 -9.94 0.20
CA SER A 181 13.92 -10.33 1.11
C SER A 181 15.30 -10.26 0.43
N ASN A 182 15.41 -10.78 -0.80
CA ASN A 182 16.65 -10.72 -1.57
C ASN A 182 17.04 -9.29 -1.97
N LYS A 183 16.08 -8.45 -2.38
CA LYS A 183 16.36 -7.03 -2.69
C LYS A 183 16.77 -6.23 -1.45
N GLN A 184 16.18 -6.52 -0.30
CA GLN A 184 16.49 -5.84 0.96
C GLN A 184 17.85 -6.27 1.51
N ALA A 185 18.23 -7.54 1.33
CA ALA A 185 19.59 -8.03 1.61
C ALA A 185 20.64 -7.36 0.70
N GLN A 186 20.33 -7.11 -0.58
CA GLN A 186 21.22 -6.40 -1.50
C GLN A 186 21.36 -4.89 -1.20
N ILE A 187 20.37 -4.27 -0.55
CA ILE A 187 20.44 -2.86 -0.13
C ILE A 187 21.27 -2.71 1.17
N LEU A 188 21.41 -3.78 1.95
CA LEU A 188 22.15 -3.79 3.22
C LEU A 188 23.61 -4.25 3.10
N GLU A 189 24.09 -4.68 1.92
CA GLU A 189 25.51 -4.93 1.75
C GLU A 189 26.30 -3.60 1.71
N PRO A 190 27.27 -3.39 2.61
CA PRO A 190 28.21 -2.30 2.46
C PRO A 190 29.08 -2.60 1.24
N LYS A 191 28.99 -1.73 0.24
CA LYS A 191 29.86 -1.72 -0.94
C LYS A 191 31.33 -1.80 -0.48
N PRO A 192 32.14 -2.79 -0.91
CA PRO A 192 33.56 -2.78 -0.58
C PRO A 192 34.20 -1.59 -1.29
N GLU A 193 34.77 -0.65 -0.52
CA GLU A 193 35.64 0.36 -1.08
C GLU A 193 36.83 -0.34 -1.78
N PRO A 194 37.22 0.09 -2.99
CA PRO A 194 38.36 -0.50 -3.67
C PRO A 194 39.64 -0.10 -2.92
N SER A 195 40.22 -1.05 -2.20
CA SER A 195 41.56 -0.94 -1.63
C SER A 195 42.57 -0.75 -2.76
N LEU A 196 43.15 0.45 -2.86
CA LEU A 196 44.30 0.72 -3.71
C LEU A 196 45.50 -0.04 -3.14
N GLU A 197 45.80 -1.20 -3.71
CA GLU A 197 47.09 -1.88 -3.57
C GLU A 197 48.18 -1.04 -4.26
N ILE A 198 48.94 -0.29 -3.47
CA ILE A 198 50.19 0.31 -3.92
C ILE A 198 51.25 -0.79 -3.91
N LYS A 199 51.60 -1.25 -5.11
CA LYS A 199 52.68 -2.19 -5.40
C LYS A 199 54.04 -1.52 -5.08
N PRO A 200 54.98 -2.15 -4.36
CA PRO A 200 56.31 -1.59 -4.19
C PRO A 200 57.14 -1.90 -5.44
N GLU A 201 57.56 -0.85 -6.16
CA GLU A 201 58.56 -0.98 -7.22
C GLU A 201 59.91 -1.34 -6.61
N GLN A 202 60.35 -2.58 -6.86
CA GLN A 202 61.75 -2.95 -6.79
C GLN A 202 62.41 -2.46 -8.08
N ASP A 203 63.30 -1.50 -7.97
CA ASP A 203 64.36 -1.32 -8.96
C ASP A 203 65.68 -1.06 -8.24
N GLY A 204 66.51 -2.08 -8.21
CA GLY A 204 67.87 -2.05 -7.69
C GLY A 204 68.80 -2.46 -8.82
N MET A 205 69.43 -1.49 -9.47
CA MET A 205 70.54 -1.73 -10.38
C MET A 205 71.74 -0.89 -9.93
N GLU A 206 72.85 -1.58 -9.67
CA GLU A 206 74.15 -1.00 -9.35
C GLU A 206 74.70 -0.21 -10.54
N HIS A 207 75.34 0.95 -10.29
CA HIS A 207 76.77 1.14 -10.58
C HIS A 207 77.26 2.57 -10.28
N VAL A 208 78.28 2.62 -9.40
CA VAL A 208 79.54 3.40 -9.46
C VAL A 208 79.51 4.83 -10.02
N GLY A 209 79.81 5.80 -9.15
CA GLY A 209 80.19 7.15 -9.54
C GLY A 209 80.64 8.00 -8.35
N ARG A 210 81.94 7.97 -8.08
CA ARG A 210 82.69 8.65 -7.02
C ARG A 210 82.56 10.19 -7.14
N ASP A 211 82.30 10.89 -6.04
CA ASP A 211 83.14 11.97 -5.48
C ASP A 211 82.38 12.79 -4.41
N ASP A 212 82.99 12.85 -3.24
CA ASP A 212 82.73 13.70 -2.07
C ASP A 212 83.68 14.93 -2.14
N PRO A 213 83.64 15.97 -1.26
CA PRO A 213 82.73 16.24 -0.14
C PRO A 213 82.38 17.75 0.08
N LYS A 214 81.73 18.03 1.23
CA LYS A 214 81.67 19.30 2.01
C LYS A 214 80.60 20.33 1.57
N ALA A 215 79.90 21.04 2.43
CA ALA A 215 79.92 21.19 3.90
C ALA A 215 78.66 21.96 4.35
N LEU A 216 78.34 21.83 5.64
CA LEU A 216 77.76 22.82 6.58
C LEU A 216 76.52 23.66 6.23
N GLY A 217 75.64 23.75 7.23
CA GLY A 217 74.83 24.95 7.52
C GLY A 217 73.34 24.66 7.50
N GLU A 218 72.74 24.27 8.61
CA GLU A 218 72.08 25.18 9.56
C GLU A 218 70.77 25.79 9.02
N GLU A 219 69.65 25.24 9.50
CA GLU A 219 68.40 25.96 9.81
C GLU A 219 68.69 27.14 10.79
N PRO A 220 67.76 28.05 11.19
CA PRO A 220 66.30 27.93 11.13
C PRO A 220 65.52 29.26 10.91
N THR A 221 64.19 29.18 11.11
CA THR A 221 63.30 30.18 11.75
C THR A 221 62.87 31.39 10.89
N GLN A 222 61.66 31.98 10.97
CA GLN A 222 60.51 31.84 11.87
C GLN A 222 59.30 32.63 11.30
N ARG A 223 58.09 32.21 11.70
CA ARG A 223 56.92 33.02 12.11
C ARG A 223 56.38 34.13 11.19
N ARG A 224 55.07 34.03 10.91
CA ARG A 224 53.95 34.78 11.54
C ARG A 224 52.64 34.29 10.87
N GLY A 225 51.66 33.68 11.55
CA GLY A 225 50.81 34.23 12.62
C GLY A 225 49.70 35.09 11.98
N SER A 226 48.52 34.56 11.61
CA SER A 226 47.32 34.31 12.44
C SER A 226 46.20 35.33 12.17
N ALA A 227 45.03 34.79 11.79
CA ALA A 227 43.65 35.16 12.13
C ALA A 227 43.14 36.61 11.98
N SER A 228 41.99 36.72 11.29
CA SER A 228 40.97 37.72 11.63
C SER A 228 39.59 37.17 11.27
N GLY A 229 38.68 37.13 12.25
CA GLY A 229 37.28 36.79 12.07
C GLY A 229 36.39 38.02 11.95
N SER A 230 35.10 37.77 12.26
CA SER A 230 33.95 38.66 12.52
C SER A 230 33.08 39.13 11.33
N GLU A 231 31.87 38.53 11.28
CA GLU A 231 30.54 39.09 10.95
C GLU A 231 30.20 40.37 11.80
N PRO A 232 29.03 41.06 11.71
CA PRO A 232 27.73 40.69 11.08
C PRO A 232 26.93 41.83 10.36
N ALA A 233 25.71 41.43 9.96
CA ALA A 233 24.42 42.15 10.01
C ALA A 233 23.97 43.05 8.86
N GLY A 234 22.76 42.72 8.37
CA GLY A 234 21.85 43.53 7.56
C GLY A 234 20.50 42.82 7.48
#